data_AF-S7Q5S0-F1
#
_entry.id   AF-S7Q5S0-F1
#
_cell.length_a   1.000
_cell.length_b   1.000
_cell.length_c   1.000
_cell.angle_alpha   90.00
_cell.angle_beta   90.00
_cell.angle_gamma   90.00
#
_symmetry.space_group_name_H-M   'P 1'
#
loop_
_entity.id
_entity.type
_entity.pdbx_description
1 polymer ?
#
loop_
_entity_poly.entity_id
_entity_poly.type
_entity_poly.pdbx_seq_one_letter_code
_entity_poly.pdbx_strand_id
1 'polypeptide(L)'
;MPNYLYLIWYSPQFGGPRHWGLFIVGSREPEAYGTLYHCITDQKRSYACTFSTDVRYGVAIKGPRSNRTYEDRVLLGTIGDDVKVMMTEYADAATQMVNEHNVTRGRAESNCHDWVLHIVRSLDNSHLIEQGALGRAAACPR
;
A
#
# COMPACT_ATOMS: atom_id res chain seq x y z
N MET A 1 5.68 -14.62 14.20
CA MET A 1 4.36 -14.21 14.78
C MET A 1 3.42 -13.86 13.63
N PRO A 2 2.08 -14.01 13.71
CA PRO A 2 1.22 -13.64 12.59
C PRO A 2 1.27 -12.13 12.37
N ASN A 3 1.69 -11.68 11.20
CA ASN A 3 1.59 -10.28 10.80
C ASN A 3 0.28 -10.09 10.03
N TYR A 4 -0.40 -8.96 10.24
CA TYR A 4 -1.65 -8.63 9.56
C TYR A 4 -1.36 -7.60 8.47
N LEU A 5 -1.77 -7.92 7.25
CA LEU A 5 -1.67 -7.03 6.10
C LEU A 5 -3.00 -6.31 5.89
N TYR A 6 -2.96 -4.99 5.98
CA TYR A 6 -4.08 -4.11 5.70
C TYR A 6 -3.84 -3.33 4.42
N LEU A 7 -4.90 -3.15 3.64
CA LEU A 7 -4.98 -2.10 2.64
C LEU A 7 -5.55 -0.85 3.32
N ILE A 8 -4.86 0.28 3.21
CA ILE A 8 -5.30 1.54 3.81
C ILE A 8 -5.52 2.60 2.72
N TRP A 9 -6.64 3.30 2.82
CA TRP A 9 -6.94 4.48 2.04
C TRP A 9 -6.69 5.71 2.87
N TYR A 10 -5.76 6.58 2.46
CA TYR A 10 -5.40 7.70 3.30
C TYR A 10 -5.16 9.01 2.56
N SER A 11 -5.46 10.08 3.27
CA SER A 11 -5.26 11.45 2.85
C SER A 11 -3.94 11.95 3.45
N PRO A 12 -2.95 12.33 2.63
CA PRO A 12 -1.67 12.80 3.14
C PRO A 12 -1.85 14.10 3.95
N GLN A 13 -1.18 14.20 5.11
CA GLN A 13 -1.33 15.34 6.02
C GLN A 13 -0.87 16.67 5.43
N PHE A 14 0.10 16.64 4.50
CA PHE A 14 0.74 17.84 3.95
C PHE A 14 0.25 18.21 2.54
N GLY A 15 -0.97 17.79 2.19
CA GLY A 15 -1.54 18.03 0.87
C GLY A 15 -1.01 17.04 -0.16
N GLY A 16 -1.88 16.68 -1.11
CA GLY A 16 -1.62 15.65 -2.12
C GLY A 16 -2.89 14.87 -2.43
N PRO A 17 -2.92 14.13 -3.54
CA PRO A 17 -4.04 13.25 -3.83
C PRO A 17 -4.11 12.16 -2.75
N ARG A 18 -5.32 11.66 -2.53
CA ARG A 18 -5.51 10.45 -1.72
C ARG A 18 -4.76 9.29 -2.36
N HIS A 19 -4.36 8.34 -1.52
CA HIS A 19 -3.52 7.23 -1.97
C HIS A 19 -3.77 5.97 -1.18
N TRP A 20 -3.58 4.86 -1.88
CA TRP A 20 -3.59 3.52 -1.33
C TRP A 20 -2.20 3.15 -0.82
N GLY A 21 -2.17 2.48 0.33
CA GLY A 21 -0.95 1.92 0.90
C GLY A 21 -1.22 0.56 1.53
N LEU A 22 -0.15 -0.21 1.70
CA LEU A 22 -0.15 -1.49 2.40
C LEU A 22 0.47 -1.29 3.78
N PHE A 23 -0.23 -1.76 4.80
CA PHE A 23 0.21 -1.62 6.19
C PHE A 23 0.34 -2.98 6.85
N ILE A 24 1.53 -3.25 7.38
CA ILE A 24 1.84 -4.49 8.10
C ILE A 24 1.95 -4.20 9.57
N VAL A 25 1.20 -4.93 10.39
CA VAL A 25 1.19 -4.79 11.85
C VAL A 25 1.23 -6.15 12.54
N GLY A 26 1.96 -6.23 13.66
CA GLY A 26 2.12 -7.48 14.42
C GLY A 26 0.95 -7.85 15.32
N SER A 27 -0.12 -7.04 15.34
CA SER A 27 -1.31 -7.23 16.16
C SER A 27 -2.56 -7.02 15.33
N ARG A 28 -3.66 -7.71 15.70
CA ARG A 28 -5.00 -7.42 15.15
C ARG A 28 -5.48 -6.02 15.50
N GLU A 29 -4.91 -5.41 16.53
CA GLU A 29 -5.25 -4.06 16.91
C GLU A 29 -4.64 -3.05 15.93
N PRO A 30 -5.47 -2.27 15.23
CA PRO A 30 -5.03 -1.23 14.29
C PRO A 30 -4.41 -0.01 14.98
N GLU A 31 -4.38 -0.02 16.31
CA GLU A 31 -3.76 1.03 17.13
C GLU A 31 -2.26 0.78 17.34
N ALA A 32 -1.77 -0.39 16.94
CA ALA A 32 -0.38 -0.75 17.02
C ALA A 32 0.45 -0.08 15.93
N TYR A 33 1.75 0.07 16.22
CA TYR A 33 2.74 0.54 15.28
C TYR A 33 3.03 -0.53 14.22
N GLY A 34 3.24 -0.10 12.99
CA GLY A 34 3.53 -1.01 11.89
C GLY A 34 4.44 -0.40 10.84
N THR A 35 4.57 -1.12 9.73
CA THR A 35 5.31 -0.68 8.55
C THR A 35 4.32 -0.33 7.45
N LEU A 36 4.44 0.88 6.92
CA LEU A 36 3.65 1.36 5.80
C LEU A 36 4.48 1.29 4.52
N TYR A 37 3.91 0.68 3.48
CA TYR A 37 4.42 0.61 2.13
C TYR A 37 3.46 1.36 1.23
N HIS A 38 3.96 2.34 0.49
CA HIS A 38 3.15 3.11 -0.45
C HIS A 38 4.01 3.61 -1.60
N CYS A 39 3.36 4.02 -2.68
CA CYS A 39 4.04 4.66 -3.79
C CYS A 39 3.85 6.17 -3.72
N ILE A 40 4.94 6.90 -3.92
CA ILE A 40 4.96 8.37 -4.02
C ILE A 40 5.31 8.78 -5.43
N THR A 41 4.75 9.89 -5.90
CA THR A 41 5.19 10.47 -7.17
C THR A 41 6.61 11.02 -7.01
N ASP A 42 7.52 10.59 -7.88
CA ASP A 42 8.89 11.11 -7.91
C ASP A 42 8.88 12.56 -8.39
N GLN A 43 8.90 13.51 -7.46
CA GLN A 43 8.94 14.93 -7.77
C GLN A 43 10.24 15.37 -8.48
N LYS A 44 11.31 14.54 -8.45
CA LYS A 44 12.58 14.88 -9.10
C LYS A 44 12.54 14.68 -10.60
N ARG A 45 11.68 13.78 -11.09
CA ARG A 45 11.45 13.57 -12.51
C ARG A 45 10.18 14.34 -12.87
N SER A 46 10.29 15.43 -13.64
CA SER A 46 9.17 16.31 -14.05
C SER A 46 7.98 15.63 -14.77
N TYR A 47 7.96 14.30 -14.87
CA TYR A 47 6.85 13.52 -15.38
C TYR A 47 5.93 13.14 -14.23
N ALA A 48 4.68 13.64 -14.26
CA ALA A 48 3.62 13.43 -13.28
C ALA A 48 3.16 11.95 -13.13
N CYS A 49 3.95 10.99 -13.62
CA CYS A 49 3.58 9.59 -13.83
C CYS A 49 4.73 8.63 -13.44
N THR A 50 5.78 9.09 -12.76
CA THR A 50 6.79 8.18 -12.21
C THR A 50 6.58 8.01 -10.72
N PHE A 51 6.44 6.77 -10.28
CA PHE A 51 6.32 6.40 -8.89
C PHE A 51 7.65 5.91 -8.34
N SER A 52 7.85 6.10 -7.04
CA SER A 52 8.91 5.51 -6.24
C SER A 52 8.29 4.85 -5.01
N THR A 53 8.84 3.70 -4.61
CA THR A 53 8.47 3.04 -3.35
C THR A 53 8.94 3.89 -2.18
N ASP A 54 8.05 4.18 -1.23
CA ASP A 54 8.41 4.75 0.07
C ASP A 54 7.96 3.77 1.17
N VAL A 55 8.88 3.48 2.10
CA VAL A 55 8.65 2.55 3.20
C VAL A 55 8.88 3.30 4.51
N ARG A 56 7.85 3.32 5.35
CA ARG A 56 7.86 4.02 6.64
C ARG A 56 7.72 3.01 7.77
N TYR A 57 8.72 2.95 8.63
CA TYR A 57 8.73 2.07 9.80
C TYR A 57 8.19 2.80 11.04
N GLY A 58 7.57 2.06 11.95
CA GLY A 58 7.08 2.61 13.22
C GLY A 58 5.95 3.62 13.04
N VAL A 59 5.14 3.46 12.00
CA VAL A 59 4.02 4.35 11.72
C VAL A 59 2.85 3.97 12.63
N ALA A 60 2.38 4.95 13.40
CA ALA A 60 1.09 4.85 14.07
C ALA A 60 -0.03 5.20 13.09
N ILE A 61 -1.01 4.31 12.99
CA ILE A 61 -2.22 4.53 12.20
C ILE A 61 -3.21 5.50 12.89
N LYS A 62 -2.97 5.83 14.16
CA LYS A 62 -3.61 6.97 14.84
C LYS A 62 -2.70 8.19 14.77
N GLY A 63 -3.24 9.29 14.25
CA GLY A 63 -2.60 10.59 14.31
C GLY A 63 -2.65 11.19 15.72
N PRO A 64 -2.00 12.34 15.94
CA PRO A 64 -2.12 13.08 17.19
C PRO A 64 -3.60 13.26 17.57
N ARG A 65 -3.95 12.99 18.83
CA ARG A 65 -5.33 13.10 19.36
C ARG A 65 -6.35 12.10 18.80
N SER A 66 -5.92 10.93 18.36
CA SER A 66 -6.80 9.86 17.85
C SER A 66 -7.56 10.20 16.56
N ASN A 67 -7.14 11.23 15.83
CA ASN A 67 -7.60 11.44 14.46
C ASN A 67 -7.08 10.30 13.58
N ARG A 68 -7.99 9.64 12.86
CA ARG A 68 -7.61 8.61 11.89
C ARG A 68 -6.78 9.27 10.79
N THR A 69 -5.58 8.77 10.55
CA THR A 69 -4.75 9.24 9.42
C THR A 69 -5.19 8.63 8.10
N TYR A 70 -6.10 7.65 8.14
CA TYR A 70 -6.69 6.93 7.02
C TYR A 70 -8.21 7.11 7.05
N GLU A 71 -8.82 7.17 5.87
CA GLU A 71 -10.26 7.28 5.70
C GLU A 71 -10.93 5.91 5.80
N ASP A 72 -10.32 4.89 5.18
CA ASP A 72 -10.83 3.52 5.18
C ASP A 72 -9.70 2.49 5.22
N ARG A 73 -10.02 1.27 5.64
CA ARG A 73 -9.08 0.14 5.63
C ARG A 73 -9.79 -1.19 5.40
N VAL A 74 -9.06 -2.12 4.79
CA VAL A 74 -9.51 -3.50 4.58
C VAL A 74 -8.43 -4.47 5.04
N LEU A 75 -8.79 -5.45 5.86
CA LEU A 75 -7.88 -6.55 6.20
C LEU A 75 -7.76 -7.48 4.98
N LEU A 76 -6.55 -7.58 4.45
CA LEU A 76 -6.26 -8.49 3.34
C LEU A 76 -5.96 -9.90 3.84
N GLY A 77 -5.40 -10.05 5.04
CA GLY A 77 -5.19 -11.35 5.68
C GLY A 77 -3.93 -11.35 6.55
N THR A 78 -3.53 -12.53 6.99
CA THR A 78 -2.25 -12.74 7.67
C THR A 78 -1.13 -13.10 6.72
N ILE A 79 0.09 -12.62 6.99
CA ILE A 79 1.32 -12.95 6.27
C ILE A 79 2.40 -13.43 7.24
N GLY A 80 3.30 -14.28 6.73
CA GLY A 80 4.47 -14.76 7.45
C GLY A 80 5.57 -13.69 7.60
N ASP A 81 6.51 -13.92 8.52
CA ASP A 81 7.67 -13.04 8.71
C ASP A 81 8.56 -13.00 7.45
N ASP A 82 8.69 -14.12 6.73
CA ASP A 82 9.45 -14.19 5.47
C ASP A 82 8.86 -13.25 4.40
N VAL A 83 7.53 -13.21 4.28
CA VAL A 83 6.80 -12.34 3.35
C VAL A 83 7.02 -10.87 3.70
N LYS A 84 7.02 -10.55 5.00
CA LYS A 84 7.29 -9.18 5.48
C LYS A 84 8.70 -8.71 5.10
N VAL A 85 9.69 -9.59 5.15
CA VAL A 85 11.07 -9.28 4.73
C VAL A 85 11.13 -9.02 3.22
N MET A 86 10.44 -9.83 2.41
CA MET A 86 10.39 -9.68 0.96
C MET A 86 9.48 -8.55 0.47
N MET A 87 8.69 -7.94 1.35
CA MET A 87 7.68 -6.94 0.97
C MET A 87 8.26 -5.74 0.24
N THR A 88 9.48 -5.32 0.59
CA THR A 88 10.19 -4.24 -0.11
C THR A 88 10.48 -4.61 -1.56
N GLU A 89 10.89 -5.85 -1.83
CA GLU A 89 11.17 -6.33 -3.19
C GLU A 89 9.90 -6.40 -4.03
N TYR A 90 8.79 -6.88 -3.45
CA TYR A 90 7.47 -6.84 -4.12
C TYR A 90 7.02 -5.40 -4.42
N ALA A 91 7.24 -4.48 -3.48
CA ALA A 91 6.91 -3.08 -3.62
C ALA A 91 7.71 -2.42 -4.75
N ASP A 92 9.01 -2.70 -4.84
CA ASP A 92 9.89 -2.19 -5.90
C ASP A 92 9.55 -2.78 -7.27
N ALA A 93 9.28 -4.09 -7.34
CA ALA A 93 8.83 -4.74 -8.57
C ALA A 93 7.48 -4.18 -9.05
N ALA A 94 6.54 -3.93 -8.13
CA ALA A 94 5.27 -3.29 -8.46
C ALA A 94 5.45 -1.86 -8.94
N THR A 95 6.35 -1.10 -8.33
CA THR A 95 6.71 0.26 -8.78
C THR A 95 7.24 0.23 -10.21
N GLN A 96 8.15 -0.71 -10.52
CA GLN A 96 8.66 -0.87 -11.88
C GLN A 96 7.55 -1.22 -12.87
N MET A 97 6.72 -2.22 -12.56
CA MET A 97 5.61 -2.64 -13.44
C MET A 97 4.62 -1.50 -13.71
N VAL A 98 4.22 -0.76 -12.69
CA VAL A 98 3.32 0.38 -12.85
C VAL A 98 3.97 1.47 -13.68
N ASN A 99 5.24 1.78 -13.46
CA ASN A 99 5.98 2.80 -14.23
C ASN A 99 6.14 2.42 -15.71
N GLU A 100 6.38 1.15 -16.03
CA GLU A 100 6.49 0.66 -17.41
C GLU A 100 5.18 0.78 -18.19
N HIS A 101 4.05 0.61 -17.50
CA HIS A 101 2.71 0.67 -18.09
C HIS A 101 2.02 2.03 -17.84
N ASN A 102 2.70 2.98 -17.19
CA ASN A 102 2.11 4.27 -16.88
C ASN A 102 2.04 5.13 -18.13
N VAL A 103 0.86 5.17 -18.75
CA VAL A 103 0.56 6.15 -19.77
C VAL A 103 0.24 7.47 -19.07
N THR A 104 0.67 8.59 -19.63
CA THR A 104 0.36 9.95 -19.14
C THR A 104 -1.15 10.22 -19.22
N ARG A 105 -1.92 9.61 -18.32
CA ARG A 105 -3.33 9.93 -18.10
C ARG A 105 -3.38 11.15 -17.19
N GLY A 106 -4.41 11.98 -17.36
CA GLY A 106 -4.49 13.29 -16.72
C GLY A 106 -4.21 13.27 -15.21
N ARG A 107 -3.78 14.41 -14.66
CA ARG A 107 -3.33 14.68 -13.28
C ARG A 107 -4.14 14.07 -12.11
N ALA A 108 -5.30 13.46 -12.36
CA ALA A 108 -6.25 13.02 -11.35
C ALA A 108 -6.30 11.49 -11.12
N GLU A 109 -5.74 10.66 -12.00
CA GLU A 109 -5.73 9.21 -11.82
C GLU A 109 -4.37 8.76 -11.28
N SER A 110 -4.30 8.49 -9.97
CA SER A 110 -3.10 7.92 -9.34
C SER A 110 -3.16 6.40 -9.46
N ASN A 111 -2.23 5.79 -10.21
CA ASN A 111 -2.10 4.33 -10.32
C ASN A 111 -1.64 3.64 -9.02
N CYS A 112 -1.74 4.31 -7.87
CA CYS A 112 -1.44 3.75 -6.56
C CYS A 112 -2.34 2.55 -6.22
N HIS A 113 -3.58 2.51 -6.71
CA HIS A 113 -4.42 1.33 -6.55
C HIS A 113 -3.90 0.15 -7.36
N ASP A 114 -3.53 0.37 -8.63
CA ASP A 114 -2.94 -0.67 -9.48
C ASP A 114 -1.61 -1.19 -8.89
N TRP A 115 -0.79 -0.30 -8.32
CA TRP A 115 0.42 -0.66 -7.59
C TRP A 115 0.13 -1.65 -6.45
N VAL A 116 -0.86 -1.35 -5.61
CA VAL A 116 -1.31 -2.29 -4.55
C VAL A 116 -1.79 -3.60 -5.16
N LEU A 117 -2.60 -3.54 -6.22
CA LEU A 117 -3.18 -4.74 -6.83
C LEU A 117 -2.09 -5.66 -7.42
N HIS A 118 -1.00 -5.12 -7.94
CA HIS A 118 0.14 -5.93 -8.39
C HIS A 118 0.80 -6.71 -7.25
N ILE A 119 1.00 -6.07 -6.10
CA ILE A 119 1.57 -6.72 -4.92
C ILE A 119 0.61 -7.78 -4.40
N VAL A 120 -0.67 -7.44 -4.19
CA VAL A 120 -1.67 -8.37 -3.66
C VAL A 120 -1.89 -9.54 -4.59
N ARG A 121 -1.92 -9.33 -5.91
CA ARG A 121 -2.00 -10.40 -6.90
C ARG A 121 -0.80 -11.35 -6.81
N SER A 122 0.41 -10.81 -6.61
CA SER A 122 1.62 -11.63 -6.46
C SER A 122 1.56 -12.49 -5.21
N LEU A 123 1.12 -11.92 -4.08
CA LEU A 123 0.94 -12.65 -2.82
C LEU A 123 -0.17 -13.72 -2.91
N ASP A 124 -1.31 -13.40 -3.54
CA ASP A 124 -2.45 -14.31 -3.70
C ASP A 124 -2.09 -15.48 -4.63
N ASN A 125 -1.42 -15.21 -5.76
CA ASN A 125 -0.95 -16.23 -6.72
C ASN A 125 0.08 -17.18 -6.10
N SER A 126 0.93 -16.68 -5.19
CA SER A 126 1.91 -17.48 -4.47
C SER A 126 1.37 -18.14 -3.20
N HIS A 127 0.06 -17.99 -2.91
CA HIS A 127 -0.58 -18.50 -1.69
C HIS A 127 0.08 -18.01 -0.39
N LEU A 128 0.68 -16.80 -0.42
CA LEU A 128 1.35 -16.15 0.72
C LEU A 128 0.39 -15.32 1.58
N ILE A 129 -0.88 -15.23 1.16
CA ILE A 129 -1.97 -14.56 1.86
C ILE A 129 -3.25 -15.37 1.73
N GLU A 130 -4.22 -15.09 2.60
CA GLU A 130 -5.55 -15.69 2.56
C GLU A 130 -6.24 -15.47 1.21
N GLN A 131 -6.86 -16.53 0.69
CA GLN A 131 -7.57 -16.50 -0.59
C GLN A 131 -8.63 -15.39 -0.63
N GLY A 132 -8.75 -14.76 -1.79
CA GLY A 132 -9.69 -13.67 -2.02
C GLY A 132 -9.20 -12.31 -1.53
N ALA A 133 -7.95 -12.18 -1.07
CA ALA A 133 -7.32 -10.90 -0.77
C ALA A 133 -7.35 -9.96 -1.98
N LEU A 134 -7.11 -10.50 -3.18
CA LEU A 134 -7.19 -9.74 -4.43
C LEU A 134 -8.61 -9.23 -4.70
N GLY A 135 -9.63 -10.06 -4.48
CA GLY A 135 -11.03 -9.66 -4.64
C GLY A 135 -11.42 -8.53 -3.68
N ARG A 136 -10.98 -8.62 -2.41
CA ARG A 136 -11.18 -7.57 -1.40
C ARG A 136 -10.48 -6.26 -1.79
N ALA A 137 -9.23 -6.34 -2.27
CA ALA A 137 -8.48 -5.18 -2.71
C ALA A 137 -9.07 -4.53 -3.98
N ALA A 138 -9.55 -5.33 -4.94
CA ALA A 138 -10.13 -4.84 -6.20
C ALA A 138 -11.51 -4.20 -6.03
N ALA A 139 -12.26 -4.59 -5.00
CA ALA A 139 -13.56 -4.00 -4.67
C ALA A 139 -13.44 -2.61 -4.01
N CYS A 140 -12.24 -2.18 -3.62
CA CYS A 140 -11.99 -0.87 -3.05
C CYS A 140 -12.07 0.25 -4.11
N PRO A 141 -12.42 1.49 -3.73
CA PRO A 141 -12.51 2.60 -4.67
C PRO A 141 -11.16 2.92 -5.33
N ARG A 142 -11.21 3.40 -6.59
CA ARG A 142 -10.02 3.84 -7.35
C ARG A 142 -9.68 5.29 -7.08
#